data_AF-A0A518IH48-F1
#
_entry.id   AF-A0A518IH48-F1
#
_cell.length_a   1.000
_cell.length_b   1.000
_cell.length_c   1.000
_cell.angle_alpha   90.00
_cell.angle_beta   90.00
_cell.angle_gamma   90.00
#
_symmetry.space_group_name_H-M   'P 1'
#
loop_
_entity.id
_entity.type
_entity.pdbx_description
1 polymer ?
#
loop_
_entity_poly.entity_id
_entity_poly.type
_entity_poly.pdbx_seq_one_letter_code
_entity_poly.pdbx_strand_id
1 'polypeptide(L)'
;MPVFLITATDENDKRETHRVEAENSQDAYHDLESRGFSEIVLHTDDAAAATSSLFPNRAEIEELVSAADMVKFQSLSNFQLFLLSVGKGLWSIRLPLVILGVVLLYRWKFSIRLMIIDYGFLFLLFVPILISFWSVYFSTGQKYNKLMQSFAWARWQEVLKRVPALRGHVPEFELEARRAVALTALGDFDQGLAVIKPFEADPEIPRWMYLERLSELYEVVNDQDQVIECMRLAWEEAPGNPTVQMDYAYALLKYQQNLPLAQQLLTEAEQQHLDELLKMILYYFKGLLELNLGHCHVAKEQFLSSLSQLLPIAASQPLLQLFVDLNRAYLAIAHAELGEREQAQKLYKRVEPRLKALGSTSIMDRYAAAIA
;
A
#
# COMPACT_ATOMS: atom_id res chain seq x y z
N MET A 1 18.12 10.58 -0.04
CA MET A 1 18.18 9.12 -0.20
C MET A 1 16.95 8.48 0.43
N PRO A 2 16.44 7.36 -0.13
CA PRO A 2 15.34 6.62 0.47
C PRO A 2 15.79 5.94 1.76
N VAL A 3 14.83 5.68 2.66
CA VAL A 3 15.06 4.95 3.91
C VAL A 3 14.18 3.72 3.95
N PHE A 4 14.83 2.61 4.28
CA PHE A 4 14.21 1.30 4.43
C PHE A 4 14.01 0.98 5.91
N LEU A 5 12.83 0.45 6.24
CA LEU A 5 12.56 -0.10 7.56
C LEU A 5 12.89 -1.58 7.56
N ILE A 6 13.86 -1.98 8.38
CA ILE A 6 14.37 -3.35 8.41
C ILE A 6 14.40 -3.84 9.84
N THR A 7 13.92 -5.05 10.09
CA THR A 7 14.07 -5.71 11.40
C THR A 7 15.09 -6.82 11.28
N ALA A 8 16.10 -6.83 12.15
CA ALA A 8 17.16 -7.83 12.13
C ALA A 8 17.59 -8.22 13.56
N THR A 9 18.29 -9.34 13.68
CA THR A 9 18.82 -9.88 14.94
C THR A 9 20.33 -9.66 14.98
N ASP A 10 20.82 -9.00 16.04
CA ASP A 10 22.25 -8.74 16.24
C ASP A 10 23.01 -9.99 16.74
N GLU A 11 24.34 -9.88 16.86
CA GLU A 11 25.20 -10.97 17.38
C GLU A 11 24.88 -11.38 18.83
N ASN A 12 24.11 -10.59 19.57
CA ASN A 12 23.68 -10.86 20.95
C ASN A 12 22.24 -11.42 21.02
N ASP A 13 21.71 -11.95 19.91
CA ASP A 13 20.34 -12.45 19.76
C ASP A 13 19.26 -11.38 20.05
N LYS A 14 19.59 -10.09 19.91
CA LYS A 14 18.65 -8.99 20.13
C LYS A 14 18.03 -8.57 18.81
N ARG A 15 16.70 -8.69 18.73
CA ARG A 15 15.92 -8.30 17.56
C ARG A 15 15.49 -6.84 17.62
N GLU A 16 15.93 -6.04 16.67
CA GLU A 16 15.66 -4.60 16.59
C GLU A 16 15.20 -4.16 15.20
N THR A 17 14.46 -3.05 15.14
CA THR A 17 14.01 -2.42 13.89
C THR A 17 14.86 -1.17 13.63
N HIS A 18 15.53 -1.14 12.48
CA HIS A 18 16.43 -0.11 12.03
C HIS A 18 15.84 0.71 10.88
N ARG A 19 16.36 1.92 10.72
CA ARG A 19 16.24 2.75 9.52
C ARG A 19 17.57 2.67 8.79
N VAL A 20 17.54 2.26 7.53
CA VAL A 20 18.74 2.12 6.71
C VAL A 20 18.59 3.00 5.48
N GLU A 21 19.52 3.94 5.30
CA GLU A 21 19.64 4.72 4.06
C GLU A 21 20.41 3.90 3.05
N ALA A 22 19.82 3.66 1.88
CA ALA A 22 20.43 2.89 0.80
C ALA A 22 19.89 3.37 -0.55
N GLU A 23 20.49 2.94 -1.66
CA GLU A 23 19.96 3.25 -3.00
C GLU A 23 18.74 2.39 -3.35
N ASN A 24 18.77 1.11 -2.96
CA ASN A 24 17.67 0.17 -3.13
C ASN A 24 17.55 -0.80 -1.94
N SER A 25 16.50 -1.62 -1.94
CA SER A 25 16.20 -2.59 -0.87
C SER A 25 17.27 -3.67 -0.71
N GLN A 26 17.94 -4.08 -1.78
CA GLN A 26 19.01 -5.09 -1.74
C GLN A 26 20.27 -4.53 -1.07
N ASP A 27 20.64 -3.29 -1.39
CA ASP A 27 21.76 -2.61 -0.74
C ASP A 27 21.50 -2.40 0.75
N ALA A 28 20.25 -2.07 1.13
CA ALA A 28 19.85 -1.93 2.52
C ALA A 28 19.95 -3.25 3.29
N TYR A 29 19.64 -4.38 2.63
CA TYR A 29 19.82 -5.71 3.18
C TYR A 29 21.31 -6.04 3.38
N HIS A 30 22.13 -5.84 2.33
CA HIS A 30 23.55 -6.16 2.36
C HIS A 30 24.34 -5.29 3.35
N ASP A 31 23.94 -4.03 3.59
CA ASP A 31 24.55 -3.21 4.65
C ASP A 31 24.41 -3.90 6.02
N LEU A 32 23.21 -4.34 6.39
CA LEU A 32 22.99 -5.00 7.68
C LEU A 32 23.65 -6.38 7.75
N GLU A 33 23.59 -7.15 6.67
CA GLU A 33 24.28 -8.45 6.59
C GLU A 33 25.79 -8.30 6.80
N SER A 34 26.41 -7.30 6.15
CA SER A 34 27.85 -7.02 6.29
C SER A 34 28.26 -6.59 7.70
N ARG A 35 27.30 -6.09 8.49
CA ARG A 35 27.48 -5.66 9.88
C ARG A 35 27.24 -6.78 10.89
N GLY A 36 27.02 -8.01 10.42
CA GLY A 36 26.87 -9.21 11.25
C GLY A 36 25.43 -9.48 11.72
N PHE A 37 24.44 -8.75 11.19
CA PHE A 37 23.05 -9.02 11.51
C PHE A 37 22.53 -10.28 10.80
N SER A 38 21.62 -11.00 11.45
CA SER A 38 20.96 -12.19 10.95
C SER A 38 19.43 -12.06 11.02
N GLU A 39 18.69 -13.01 10.44
CA GLU A 39 17.20 -13.00 10.41
C GLU A 39 16.60 -11.68 9.90
N ILE A 40 17.19 -11.12 8.84
CA ILE A 40 16.84 -9.80 8.31
C ILE A 40 15.47 -9.86 7.60
N VAL A 41 14.57 -8.96 7.98
CA VAL A 41 13.23 -8.79 7.42
C VAL A 41 13.02 -7.35 6.95
N LEU A 42 12.78 -7.19 5.66
CA LEU A 42 12.41 -5.92 5.02
C LEU A 42 10.92 -5.64 5.22
N HIS A 43 10.58 -4.44 5.69
CA HIS A 43 9.21 -3.95 5.92
C HIS A 43 8.79 -2.85 4.94
N THR A 44 9.67 -2.49 4.01
CA THR A 44 9.47 -1.40 3.06
C THR A 44 10.17 -1.76 1.78
N ASP A 45 9.45 -1.72 0.67
CA ASP A 45 10.00 -1.92 -0.67
C ASP A 45 10.53 -0.60 -1.24
N ASP A 46 11.14 -0.67 -2.42
CA ASP A 46 11.76 0.49 -3.07
C ASP A 46 10.74 1.59 -3.40
N ALA A 47 9.53 1.22 -3.82
CA ALA A 47 8.45 2.17 -4.11
C ALA A 47 7.97 2.89 -2.85
N ALA A 48 7.72 2.17 -1.75
CA ALA A 48 7.35 2.79 -0.48
C ALA A 48 8.46 3.67 0.09
N ALA A 49 9.72 3.22 0.02
CA ALA A 49 10.87 3.97 0.51
C ALA A 49 11.07 5.27 -0.28
N ALA A 50 11.06 5.20 -1.62
CA ALA A 50 11.18 6.37 -2.47
C ALA A 50 9.98 7.33 -2.31
N THR A 51 8.75 6.82 -2.24
CA THR A 51 7.56 7.67 -2.02
C THR A 51 7.61 8.35 -0.65
N SER A 52 8.03 7.63 0.40
CA SER A 52 8.17 8.19 1.75
C SER A 52 9.18 9.34 1.78
N SER A 53 10.22 9.26 0.94
CA SER A 53 11.28 10.28 0.88
C SER A 53 10.79 11.64 0.37
N LEU A 54 9.68 11.66 -0.38
CA LEU A 54 9.06 12.88 -0.94
C LEU A 54 8.13 13.60 0.05
N PHE A 55 7.88 13.05 1.25
CA PHE A 55 6.96 13.68 2.20
C PHE A 55 7.59 14.92 2.86
N PRO A 56 6.87 16.06 2.90
CA PRO A 56 7.44 17.34 3.34
C PRO A 56 7.85 17.38 4.82
N ASN A 57 7.20 16.59 5.68
CA ASN A 57 7.45 16.59 7.14
C ASN A 57 8.15 15.32 7.62
N ARG A 58 8.90 14.65 6.73
CA ARG A 58 9.51 13.34 7.01
C ARG A 58 10.43 13.37 8.23
N ALA A 59 11.36 14.32 8.30
CA ALA A 59 12.34 14.42 9.37
C ALA A 59 11.68 14.58 10.76
N GLU A 60 10.68 15.45 10.86
CA GLU A 60 9.93 15.66 12.11
C GLU A 60 9.20 14.39 12.57
N ILE A 61 8.63 13.62 11.64
CA ILE A 61 7.93 12.38 11.96
C ILE A 61 8.91 11.27 12.37
N GLU A 62 10.06 11.18 11.71
CA GLU A 62 11.10 10.18 12.03
C GLU A 62 11.76 10.40 13.40
N GLU A 63 11.85 11.66 13.86
CA GLU A 63 12.29 12.01 15.21
C GLU A 63 11.25 11.66 16.29
N LEU A 64 9.96 11.83 15.98
CA LEU A 64 8.87 11.64 16.95
C LEU A 64 8.39 10.19 17.07
N VAL A 65 8.59 9.37 16.04
CA VAL A 65 8.07 8.01 15.96
C VAL A 65 9.22 7.02 15.79
N SER A 66 9.26 5.96 16.60
CA SER A 66 10.27 4.90 16.46
C SER A 66 10.06 4.06 15.19
N ALA A 67 11.13 3.47 14.64
CA ALA A 67 11.03 2.60 13.47
C ALA A 67 10.08 1.40 13.72
N ALA A 68 10.14 0.82 14.91
CA ALA A 68 9.24 -0.25 15.33
C ALA A 68 7.76 0.19 15.42
N ASP A 69 7.50 1.45 15.79
CA ASP A 69 6.14 1.99 15.77
C ASP A 69 5.62 2.18 14.34
N MET A 70 6.48 2.62 13.41
CA MET A 70 6.11 2.76 11.99
C MET A 70 5.70 1.42 11.37
N VAL A 71 6.47 0.36 11.60
CA VAL A 71 6.13 -1.00 11.15
C VAL A 71 4.80 -1.46 11.77
N LYS A 72 4.60 -1.23 13.07
CA LYS A 72 3.32 -1.55 13.73
C LYS A 72 2.15 -0.80 13.08
N PHE A 73 2.30 0.47 12.75
CA PHE A 73 1.21 1.26 12.17
C PHE A 73 0.72 0.75 10.81
N GLN A 74 1.57 0.05 10.04
CA GLN A 74 1.19 -0.51 8.74
C GLN A 74 0.10 -1.60 8.84
N SER A 75 0.06 -2.33 9.96
CA SER A 75 -0.84 -3.49 10.14
C SER A 75 -2.07 -3.19 11.01
N LEU A 76 -2.12 -2.03 11.67
CA LEU A 76 -3.19 -1.71 12.61
C LEU A 76 -4.40 -1.12 11.91
N SER A 77 -5.58 -1.61 12.29
CA SER A 77 -6.85 -0.97 11.97
C SER A 77 -6.97 0.42 12.62
N ASN A 78 -7.83 1.28 12.08
CA ASN A 78 -8.12 2.59 12.68
C ASN A 78 -8.51 2.48 14.16
N PHE A 79 -9.30 1.46 14.54
CA PHE A 79 -9.69 1.29 15.93
C PHE A 79 -8.51 0.90 16.83
N GLN A 80 -7.62 0.02 16.35
CA GLN A 80 -6.41 -0.34 17.10
C GLN A 80 -5.43 0.84 17.19
N LEU A 81 -5.26 1.62 16.13
CA LEU A 81 -4.49 2.88 16.15
C LEU A 81 -5.06 3.88 17.14
N PHE A 82 -6.39 3.99 17.21
CA PHE A 82 -7.08 4.82 18.20
C PHE A 82 -6.79 4.35 19.63
N LEU A 83 -6.95 3.06 19.93
CA LEU A 83 -6.65 2.53 21.27
C LEU A 83 -5.18 2.74 21.66
N LEU A 84 -4.26 2.51 20.71
CA LEU A 84 -2.83 2.73 20.92
C LEU A 84 -2.52 4.21 21.16
N SER A 85 -3.13 5.11 20.39
CA SER A 85 -2.98 6.57 20.56
C SER A 85 -3.54 7.04 21.90
N VAL A 86 -4.70 6.53 22.32
CA VAL A 86 -5.27 6.80 23.65
C VAL A 86 -4.35 6.30 24.75
N GLY A 87 -3.85 5.07 24.64
CA GLY A 87 -2.93 4.48 25.62
C GLY A 87 -1.64 5.30 25.77
N LYS A 88 -0.98 5.63 24.64
CA LYS A 88 0.21 6.48 24.63
C LYS A 88 -0.09 7.90 25.17
N GLY A 89 -1.21 8.48 24.77
CA GLY A 89 -1.69 9.77 25.25
C GLY A 89 -1.87 9.78 26.76
N LEU A 90 -2.67 8.86 27.31
CA LEU A 90 -2.89 8.72 28.75
C LEU A 90 -1.59 8.48 29.53
N TRP A 91 -0.68 7.67 28.98
CA TRP A 91 0.63 7.43 29.59
C TRP A 91 1.48 8.69 29.66
N SER A 92 1.52 9.50 28.59
CA SER A 92 2.27 10.74 28.55
C SER A 92 1.80 11.78 29.58
N ILE A 93 0.49 11.81 29.88
CA ILE A 93 -0.11 12.74 30.85
C ILE A 93 -0.45 12.10 32.20
N ARG A 94 0.10 10.91 32.50
CA ARG A 94 -0.25 10.13 33.70
C ARG A 94 -0.10 10.89 35.02
N LEU A 95 0.93 11.73 35.15
CA LEU A 95 1.17 12.52 36.36
C LEU A 95 0.09 13.60 36.57
N PRO A 96 -0.20 14.46 35.56
CA PRO A 96 -1.36 15.34 35.60
C PRO A 96 -2.68 14.61 35.92
N LEU A 97 -2.92 13.44 35.32
CA LEU A 97 -4.13 12.65 35.57
C LEU A 97 -4.25 12.19 37.03
N VAL A 98 -3.14 11.74 37.64
CA VAL A 98 -3.12 11.34 39.05
C VAL A 98 -3.40 12.55 39.95
N ILE A 99 -2.76 13.69 39.69
CA ILE A 99 -3.00 14.93 40.45
C ILE A 99 -4.47 15.34 40.34
N LEU A 100 -5.02 15.32 39.13
CA LEU A 100 -6.42 15.64 38.85
C LEU A 100 -7.38 14.70 39.59
N GLY A 101 -7.09 13.39 39.61
CA GLY A 101 -7.85 12.39 40.34
C GLY A 101 -7.83 12.61 41.85
N VAL A 102 -6.66 12.95 42.42
CA VAL A 102 -6.52 13.27 43.86
C VAL A 102 -7.34 14.53 44.21
N VAL A 103 -7.29 15.56 43.38
CA VAL A 103 -8.07 16.80 43.57
C VAL A 103 -9.57 16.51 43.52
N LEU A 104 -10.03 15.71 42.56
CA LEU A 104 -11.44 15.30 42.45
C LEU A 104 -11.89 14.48 43.67
N LEU A 105 -11.09 13.52 44.12
CA LEU A 105 -11.40 12.70 45.30
C LEU A 105 -11.44 13.54 46.58
N TYR A 106 -10.51 14.47 46.75
CA TYR A 106 -10.51 15.41 47.86
C TYR A 106 -11.78 16.27 47.84
N ARG A 107 -12.13 16.85 46.68
CA ARG A 107 -13.34 17.67 46.54
C ARG A 107 -14.61 16.86 46.78
N TRP A 108 -14.70 15.63 46.29
CA TRP A 108 -15.88 14.79 46.50
C TRP A 108 -16.09 14.44 47.98
N LYS A 109 -15.00 14.23 48.73
CA LYS A 109 -15.07 13.93 50.17
C LYS A 109 -15.49 15.14 51.01
N PHE A 110 -15.09 16.36 50.62
CA PHE A 110 -15.26 17.57 51.43
C PHE A 110 -16.31 18.56 50.90
N SER A 111 -16.85 18.40 49.68
CA SER A 111 -17.93 19.22 49.13
C SER A 111 -19.22 18.43 48.93
N ILE A 112 -20.33 18.99 49.41
CA ILE A 112 -21.68 18.37 49.36
C ILE A 112 -22.32 18.47 47.95
N ARG A 113 -21.80 19.32 47.05
CA ARG A 113 -22.36 19.54 45.71
C ARG A 113 -21.28 19.59 44.64
N LEU A 114 -21.55 18.94 43.50
CA LEU A 114 -20.77 19.08 42.28
C LEU A 114 -20.90 20.51 41.76
N MET A 115 -19.77 21.19 41.57
CA MET A 115 -19.68 22.51 40.96
C MET A 115 -19.29 22.40 39.49
N ILE A 116 -19.46 23.49 38.74
CA ILE A 116 -19.08 23.57 37.31
C ILE A 116 -17.60 23.18 37.05
N ILE A 117 -16.73 23.44 38.03
CA ILE A 117 -15.31 23.10 37.99
C ILE A 117 -15.10 21.59 37.96
N ASP A 118 -15.94 20.82 38.65
CA ASP A 118 -15.83 19.36 38.69
C ASP A 118 -16.16 18.74 37.33
N TYR A 119 -17.11 19.34 36.58
CA TYR A 119 -17.36 18.98 35.19
C TYR A 119 -16.21 19.36 34.25
N GLY A 120 -15.51 20.47 34.52
CA GLY A 120 -14.31 20.86 33.77
C GLY A 120 -13.16 19.86 33.94
N PHE A 121 -12.95 19.37 35.16
CA PHE A 121 -11.98 18.32 35.44
C PHE A 121 -12.36 16.97 34.81
N LEU A 122 -13.65 16.60 34.85
CA LEU A 122 -14.14 15.44 34.11
C LEU A 122 -13.90 15.58 32.61
N PHE A 123 -14.16 16.75 32.02
CA PHE A 123 -13.89 17.00 30.61
C PHE A 123 -12.40 16.82 30.26
N LEU A 124 -11.49 17.33 31.09
CA LEU A 124 -10.04 17.16 30.90
C LEU A 124 -9.60 15.69 30.90
N LEU A 125 -10.29 14.81 31.64
CA LEU A 125 -10.04 13.37 31.58
C LEU A 125 -10.40 12.76 30.21
N PHE A 126 -11.39 13.33 29.51
CA PHE A 126 -11.81 12.88 28.17
C PHE A 126 -11.03 13.52 27.02
N VAL A 127 -10.32 14.63 27.25
CA VAL A 127 -9.55 15.34 26.20
C VAL A 127 -8.60 14.42 25.41
N PRO A 128 -7.79 13.53 26.02
CA PRO A 128 -6.90 12.64 25.27
C PRO A 128 -7.65 11.66 24.36
N ILE A 129 -8.84 11.23 24.79
CA ILE A 129 -9.72 10.36 24.01
C ILE A 129 -10.27 11.12 22.81
N LEU A 130 -10.74 12.35 23.02
CA LEU A 130 -11.23 13.21 21.94
C LEU A 130 -10.13 13.57 20.93
N ILE A 131 -8.93 13.91 21.41
CA ILE A 131 -7.77 14.21 20.54
C ILE A 131 -7.38 12.98 19.74
N SER A 132 -7.28 11.80 20.37
CA SER A 132 -6.92 10.55 19.68
C SER A 132 -7.99 10.14 18.66
N PHE A 133 -9.26 10.36 18.98
CA PHE A 133 -10.36 10.12 18.04
C PHE A 133 -10.24 11.06 16.83
N TRP A 134 -10.02 12.36 17.10
CA TRP A 134 -9.89 13.33 16.03
C TRP A 134 -8.66 13.05 15.14
N SER A 135 -7.51 12.77 15.74
CA SER A 135 -6.28 12.50 15.01
C SER A 135 -6.39 11.24 14.15
N VAL A 136 -7.02 10.18 14.63
CA VAL A 136 -7.12 8.93 13.87
C VAL A 136 -8.17 9.03 12.76
N TYR A 137 -9.36 9.58 13.04
CA TYR A 137 -10.48 9.54 12.09
C TYR A 137 -10.56 10.74 11.13
N PHE A 138 -9.89 11.85 11.45
CA PHE A 138 -9.87 13.07 10.62
C PHE A 138 -8.47 13.49 10.16
N SER A 139 -7.46 12.63 10.30
CA SER A 139 -6.11 12.86 9.78
C SER A 139 -6.06 12.99 8.26
N THR A 140 -4.97 13.59 7.78
CA THR A 140 -4.52 13.52 6.39
C THR A 140 -4.47 12.08 5.89
N GLY A 141 -3.99 11.14 6.70
CA GLY A 141 -3.97 9.71 6.36
C GLY A 141 -5.36 9.17 5.98
N GLN A 142 -6.42 9.51 6.71
CA GLN A 142 -7.79 9.10 6.32
C GLN A 142 -8.31 9.81 5.08
N LYS A 143 -7.94 11.09 4.88
CA LYS A 143 -8.30 11.82 3.66
C LYS A 143 -7.63 11.20 2.43
N TYR A 144 -6.35 10.85 2.55
CA TYR A 144 -5.60 10.13 1.53
C TYR A 144 -6.16 8.73 1.31
N ASN A 145 -6.51 8.00 2.38
CA ASN A 145 -7.14 6.70 2.26
C ASN A 145 -8.48 6.77 1.49
N LYS A 146 -9.28 7.84 1.68
CA LYS A 146 -10.51 8.08 0.91
C LYS A 146 -10.23 8.45 -0.56
N LEU A 147 -9.12 9.14 -0.85
CA LEU A 147 -8.64 9.36 -2.21
C LEU A 147 -8.34 8.00 -2.88
N MET A 148 -7.52 7.17 -2.22
CA MET A 148 -7.14 5.85 -2.72
C MET A 148 -8.34 4.90 -2.85
N GLN A 149 -9.31 4.98 -1.94
CA GLN A 149 -10.58 4.25 -2.06
C GLN A 149 -11.40 4.69 -3.28
N SER A 150 -11.40 5.98 -3.60
CA SER A 150 -12.08 6.49 -4.79
C SER A 150 -11.37 6.03 -6.06
N PHE A 151 -10.03 6.05 -6.04
CA PHE A 151 -9.17 5.56 -7.10
C PHE A 151 -9.36 4.06 -7.38
N ALA A 152 -9.30 3.22 -6.35
CA ALA A 152 -9.48 1.76 -6.44
C ALA A 152 -10.87 1.32 -6.93
N TRP A 153 -11.84 2.25 -6.97
CA TRP A 153 -13.20 2.04 -7.48
C TRP A 153 -13.48 2.83 -8.76
N ALA A 154 -12.46 3.37 -9.41
CA ALA A 154 -12.60 4.16 -10.63
C ALA A 154 -13.57 5.36 -10.50
N ARG A 155 -13.67 5.96 -9.31
CA ARG A 155 -14.53 7.13 -9.06
C ARG A 155 -13.76 8.40 -9.41
N TRP A 156 -13.46 8.58 -10.69
CA TRP A 156 -12.50 9.58 -11.17
C TRP A 156 -12.87 11.02 -10.79
N GLN A 157 -14.15 11.40 -10.83
CA GLN A 157 -14.55 12.74 -10.37
C GLN A 157 -14.31 12.96 -8.87
N GLU A 158 -14.50 11.92 -8.05
CA GLU A 158 -14.22 12.00 -6.61
C GLU A 158 -12.72 12.06 -6.33
N VAL A 159 -11.88 11.42 -7.16
CA VAL A 159 -10.41 11.56 -7.10
C VAL A 159 -10.03 13.02 -7.30
N LEU A 160 -10.48 13.64 -8.39
CA LEU A 160 -10.19 15.04 -8.72
C LEU A 160 -10.68 16.02 -7.62
N LYS A 161 -11.84 15.75 -7.03
CA LYS A 161 -12.40 16.57 -5.94
C LYS A 161 -11.58 16.51 -4.65
N ARG A 162 -10.90 15.38 -4.38
CA ARG A 162 -10.16 15.14 -3.12
C ARG A 162 -8.73 15.66 -3.16
N VAL A 163 -8.10 15.68 -4.33
CA VAL A 163 -6.70 16.10 -4.52
C VAL A 163 -6.39 17.48 -3.89
N PRO A 164 -7.18 18.55 -4.11
CA PRO A 164 -6.85 19.88 -3.58
C PRO A 164 -6.72 19.93 -2.05
N ALA A 165 -7.49 19.13 -1.31
CA ALA A 165 -7.48 19.12 0.15
C ALA A 165 -6.27 18.40 0.76
N LEU A 166 -5.43 17.77 -0.06
CA LEU A 166 -4.25 17.01 0.34
C LEU A 166 -2.93 17.71 -0.04
N ARG A 167 -2.98 18.77 -0.86
CA ARG A 167 -1.79 19.54 -1.25
C ARG A 167 -1.10 20.11 -0.02
N GLY A 168 0.23 20.05 -0.03
CA GLY A 168 1.08 20.45 1.11
C GLY A 168 1.14 19.43 2.25
N HIS A 169 0.40 18.31 2.18
CA HIS A 169 0.47 17.24 3.17
C HIS A 169 0.87 15.88 2.58
N VAL A 170 0.61 15.67 1.29
CA VAL A 170 1.00 14.50 0.50
C VAL A 170 1.94 14.99 -0.61
N PRO A 171 2.95 14.21 -1.03
CA PRO A 171 3.84 14.57 -2.12
C PRO A 171 3.07 15.01 -3.37
N GLU A 172 3.48 16.12 -3.98
CA GLU A 172 2.79 16.69 -5.13
C GLU A 172 2.80 15.71 -6.31
N PHE A 173 3.93 15.01 -6.52
CA PHE A 173 4.05 13.98 -7.54
C PHE A 173 3.00 12.86 -7.41
N GLU A 174 2.80 12.33 -6.19
CA GLU A 174 1.78 11.30 -5.94
C GLU A 174 0.37 11.84 -6.23
N LEU A 175 0.06 13.07 -5.80
CA LEU A 175 -1.25 13.68 -6.04
C LEU A 175 -1.50 13.95 -7.53
N GLU A 176 -0.49 14.45 -8.24
CA GLU A 176 -0.59 14.76 -9.67
C GLU A 176 -0.63 13.48 -10.52
N ALA A 177 0.06 12.40 -10.12
CA ALA A 177 -0.09 11.09 -10.75
C ALA A 177 -1.53 10.57 -10.65
N ARG A 178 -2.14 10.59 -9.44
CA ARG A 178 -3.55 10.18 -9.27
C ARG A 178 -4.52 11.09 -10.02
N ARG A 179 -4.23 12.40 -10.07
CA ARG A 179 -5.02 13.36 -10.85
C ARG A 179 -4.91 13.07 -12.35
N ALA A 180 -3.72 12.79 -12.86
CA ALA A 180 -3.49 12.51 -14.26
C ALA A 180 -4.22 11.26 -14.73
N VAL A 181 -4.14 10.16 -13.98
CA VAL A 181 -4.92 8.94 -14.27
C VAL A 181 -6.42 9.25 -14.31
N ALA A 182 -6.93 10.03 -13.34
CA ALA A 182 -8.34 10.39 -13.30
C ALA A 182 -8.78 11.29 -14.48
N LEU A 183 -7.94 12.22 -14.94
CA LEU A 183 -8.19 13.04 -16.12
C LEU A 183 -8.21 12.20 -17.39
N THR A 184 -7.20 11.35 -17.55
CA THR A 184 -7.10 10.41 -18.66
C THR A 184 -8.32 9.49 -18.72
N ALA A 185 -8.78 8.98 -17.58
CA ALA A 185 -9.94 8.10 -17.50
C ALA A 185 -11.28 8.79 -17.80
N LEU A 186 -11.32 10.13 -17.72
CA LEU A 186 -12.45 10.94 -18.11
C LEU A 186 -12.38 11.38 -19.59
N GLY A 187 -11.39 10.89 -20.34
CA GLY A 187 -11.22 11.13 -21.77
C GLY A 187 -10.27 12.26 -22.14
N ASP A 188 -9.55 12.84 -21.17
CA ASP A 188 -8.59 13.92 -21.41
C ASP A 188 -7.14 13.44 -21.20
N PHE A 189 -6.68 12.60 -22.13
CA PHE A 189 -5.33 12.02 -22.09
C PHE A 189 -4.23 13.09 -22.16
N ASP A 190 -4.40 14.09 -23.04
CA ASP A 190 -3.43 15.16 -23.24
C ASP A 190 -3.24 15.98 -21.96
N GLN A 191 -4.32 16.32 -21.26
CA GLN A 191 -4.23 17.01 -19.98
C GLN A 191 -3.63 16.12 -18.89
N GLY A 192 -3.96 14.82 -18.86
CA GLY A 192 -3.33 13.87 -17.96
C GLY A 192 -1.81 13.83 -18.13
N LEU A 193 -1.33 13.72 -19.36
CA LEU A 193 0.09 13.73 -19.68
C LEU A 193 0.76 15.06 -19.32
N ALA A 194 0.12 16.19 -19.64
CA ALA A 194 0.63 17.53 -19.35
C ALA A 194 0.85 17.76 -17.84
N VAL A 195 0.06 17.10 -16.99
CA VAL A 195 0.15 17.22 -15.53
C VAL A 195 1.36 16.48 -14.96
N ILE A 196 1.70 15.30 -15.49
CA ILE A 196 2.83 14.52 -14.96
C ILE A 196 4.16 14.88 -15.61
N LYS A 197 4.14 15.38 -16.85
CA LYS A 197 5.33 15.67 -17.65
C LYS A 197 6.39 16.53 -16.95
N PRO A 198 6.05 17.55 -16.13
CA PRO A 198 7.07 18.33 -15.42
C PRO A 198 7.97 17.50 -14.50
N PHE A 199 7.49 16.35 -14.01
CA PHE A 199 8.21 15.48 -13.09
C PHE A 199 9.22 14.55 -13.78
N GLU A 200 9.19 14.44 -15.12
CA GLU A 200 10.13 13.61 -15.88
C GLU A 200 11.60 14.03 -15.67
N ALA A 201 11.82 15.34 -15.51
CA ALA A 201 13.15 15.94 -15.34
C ALA A 201 13.44 16.37 -13.89
N ASP A 202 12.59 15.99 -12.95
CA ASP A 202 12.75 16.34 -11.54
C ASP A 202 13.83 15.45 -10.89
N PRO A 203 14.94 16.02 -10.37
CA PRO A 203 16.01 15.22 -9.77
C PRO A 203 15.60 14.53 -8.46
N GLU A 204 14.51 14.95 -7.80
CA GLU A 204 14.03 14.31 -6.58
C GLU A 204 13.21 13.04 -6.86
N ILE A 205 12.76 12.86 -8.11
CA ILE A 205 11.89 11.75 -8.51
C ILE A 205 12.70 10.76 -9.33
N PRO A 206 12.89 9.51 -8.84
CA PRO A 206 13.55 8.49 -9.63
C PRO A 206 12.83 8.25 -10.96
N ARG A 207 13.58 8.19 -12.06
CA ARG A 207 13.01 8.05 -13.41
C ARG A 207 12.14 6.80 -13.56
N TRP A 208 12.55 5.68 -12.96
CA TRP A 208 11.75 4.45 -12.95
C TRP A 208 10.36 4.67 -12.33
N MET A 209 10.27 5.47 -11.26
CA MET A 209 9.00 5.77 -10.59
C MET A 209 8.11 6.67 -11.45
N TYR A 210 8.70 7.65 -12.15
CA TYR A 210 7.97 8.43 -13.15
C TYR A 210 7.39 7.54 -14.25
N LEU A 211 8.19 6.61 -14.78
CA LEU A 211 7.78 5.68 -15.83
C LEU A 211 6.66 4.72 -15.37
N GLU A 212 6.72 4.21 -14.14
CA GLU A 212 5.63 3.43 -13.54
C GLU A 212 4.33 4.24 -13.48
N ARG A 213 4.37 5.50 -13.01
CA ARG A 213 3.17 6.36 -12.97
C ARG A 213 2.66 6.72 -14.36
N LEU A 214 3.55 6.94 -15.32
CA LEU A 214 3.20 7.17 -16.72
C LEU A 214 2.49 5.95 -17.32
N SER A 215 2.92 4.72 -16.97
CA SER A 215 2.29 3.50 -17.43
C SER A 215 0.80 3.41 -17.01
N GLU A 216 0.43 3.93 -15.83
CA GLU A 216 -0.96 3.94 -15.36
C GLU A 216 -1.87 4.77 -16.30
N LEU A 217 -1.36 5.82 -16.93
CA LEU A 217 -2.13 6.62 -17.90
C LEU A 217 -2.39 5.82 -19.18
N TYR A 218 -1.37 5.13 -19.68
CA TYR A 218 -1.49 4.27 -20.87
C TYR A 218 -2.40 3.07 -20.60
N GLU A 219 -2.38 2.53 -19.39
CA GLU A 219 -3.28 1.45 -18.98
C GLU A 219 -4.75 1.86 -19.10
N VAL A 220 -5.09 3.08 -18.66
CA VAL A 220 -6.47 3.58 -18.71
C VAL A 220 -7.00 3.70 -20.14
N VAL A 221 -6.14 4.08 -21.10
CA VAL A 221 -6.52 4.17 -22.52
C VAL A 221 -6.32 2.85 -23.27
N ASN A 222 -5.98 1.77 -22.56
CA ASN A 222 -5.70 0.43 -23.10
C ASN A 222 -4.57 0.39 -24.14
N ASP A 223 -3.58 1.29 -24.03
CA ASP A 223 -2.37 1.25 -24.87
C ASP A 223 -1.33 0.30 -24.26
N GLN A 224 -1.52 -0.99 -24.56
CA GLN A 224 -0.74 -2.08 -23.96
C GLN A 224 0.75 -2.01 -24.29
N ASP A 225 1.08 -1.61 -25.52
CA ASP A 225 2.47 -1.51 -25.98
C ASP A 225 3.21 -0.43 -25.18
N GLN A 226 2.58 0.72 -24.96
CA GLN A 226 3.17 1.78 -24.15
C GLN A 226 3.27 1.43 -22.67
N VAL A 227 2.31 0.66 -22.12
CA VAL A 227 2.42 0.14 -20.74
C VAL A 227 3.66 -0.74 -20.61
N ILE A 228 3.82 -1.73 -21.49
CA ILE A 228 4.96 -2.66 -21.45
C ILE A 228 6.28 -1.91 -21.66
N GLU A 229 6.31 -0.95 -22.58
CA GLU A 229 7.51 -0.15 -22.84
C GLU A 229 7.91 0.72 -21.64
N CYS A 230 6.96 1.37 -20.97
CA CYS A 230 7.24 2.12 -19.75
C CYS A 230 7.84 1.22 -18.67
N MET A 231 7.27 0.02 -18.47
CA MET A 231 7.79 -0.92 -17.45
C MET A 231 9.16 -1.48 -17.82
N ARG A 232 9.42 -1.75 -19.11
CA ARG A 232 10.75 -2.16 -19.58
C ARG A 232 11.79 -1.09 -19.31
N LEU A 233 11.49 0.17 -19.66
CA LEU A 233 12.37 1.30 -19.42
C LEU A 233 12.59 1.54 -17.92
N ALA A 234 11.55 1.39 -17.09
CA ALA A 234 11.68 1.50 -15.64
C ALA A 234 12.65 0.46 -15.09
N TRP A 235 12.52 -0.80 -15.54
CA TRP A 235 13.41 -1.89 -15.14
C TRP A 235 14.85 -1.68 -15.62
N GLU A 236 15.07 -1.16 -16.82
CA GLU A 236 16.42 -0.82 -17.31
C GLU A 236 17.10 0.28 -16.50
N GLU A 237 16.33 1.24 -15.99
CA GLU A 237 16.84 2.31 -15.11
C GLU A 237 17.16 1.80 -13.69
N ALA A 238 16.48 0.75 -13.22
CA ALA A 238 16.65 0.20 -11.87
C ALA A 238 16.62 -1.35 -11.86
N PRO A 239 17.61 -2.03 -12.47
CA PRO A 239 17.58 -3.49 -12.62
C PRO A 239 17.74 -4.26 -11.30
N GLY A 240 18.28 -3.63 -10.25
CA GLY A 240 18.40 -4.20 -8.90
C GLY A 240 17.17 -3.94 -8.00
N ASN A 241 16.12 -3.30 -8.52
CA ASN A 241 14.91 -3.00 -7.78
C ASN A 241 13.87 -4.12 -7.98
N PRO A 242 13.61 -4.97 -6.98
CA PRO A 242 12.65 -6.06 -7.10
C PRO A 242 11.23 -5.59 -7.39
N THR A 243 10.80 -4.42 -6.89
CA THR A 243 9.46 -3.88 -7.17
C THR A 243 9.28 -3.66 -8.67
N VAL A 244 10.20 -2.93 -9.29
CA VAL A 244 10.15 -2.58 -10.72
C VAL A 244 10.24 -3.85 -11.60
N GLN A 245 11.10 -4.79 -11.20
CA GLN A 245 11.24 -6.08 -11.88
C GLN A 245 9.94 -6.88 -11.85
N MET A 246 9.27 -6.93 -10.70
CA MET A 246 7.99 -7.60 -10.54
C MET A 246 6.86 -6.89 -11.31
N ASP A 247 6.85 -5.56 -11.36
CA ASP A 247 5.86 -4.79 -12.13
C ASP A 247 6.01 -5.00 -13.64
N TYR A 248 7.24 -5.10 -14.14
CA TYR A 248 7.48 -5.46 -15.54
C TYR A 248 7.02 -6.88 -15.86
N ALA A 249 7.32 -7.84 -14.99
CA ALA A 249 6.81 -9.20 -15.12
C ALA A 249 5.27 -9.22 -15.12
N TYR A 250 4.63 -8.44 -14.25
CA TYR A 250 3.17 -8.34 -14.20
C TYR A 250 2.57 -7.78 -15.50
N ALA A 251 3.15 -6.72 -16.08
CA ALA A 251 2.69 -6.15 -17.34
C ALA A 251 2.72 -7.19 -18.48
N LEU A 252 3.82 -7.95 -18.58
CA LEU A 252 3.97 -9.05 -19.53
C LEU A 252 2.90 -10.13 -19.33
N LEU A 253 2.67 -10.54 -18.07
CA LEU A 253 1.67 -11.56 -17.73
C LEU A 253 0.23 -11.11 -18.01
N LYS A 254 -0.10 -9.87 -17.66
CA LYS A 254 -1.43 -9.30 -17.82
C LYS A 254 -1.86 -9.26 -19.28
N TYR A 255 -0.93 -8.90 -20.17
CA TYR A 255 -1.17 -8.83 -21.62
C TYR A 255 -0.73 -10.08 -22.38
N GLN A 256 -0.29 -11.14 -21.67
CA GLN A 256 0.14 -12.41 -22.23
C GLN A 256 1.27 -12.27 -23.27
N GLN A 257 2.16 -11.31 -23.04
CA GLN A 257 3.32 -11.03 -23.88
C GLN A 257 4.58 -11.64 -23.27
N ASN A 258 5.41 -12.27 -24.10
CA ASN A 258 6.73 -12.81 -23.71
C ASN A 258 6.74 -13.55 -22.36
N LEU A 259 5.92 -14.59 -22.23
CA LEU A 259 5.82 -15.41 -21.01
C LEU A 259 7.18 -15.98 -20.52
N PRO A 260 8.12 -16.41 -21.39
CA PRO A 260 9.43 -16.86 -20.95
C PRO A 260 10.21 -15.77 -20.19
N LEU A 261 10.16 -14.52 -20.65
CA LEU A 261 10.80 -13.41 -19.95
C LEU A 261 10.10 -13.11 -18.62
N ALA A 262 8.76 -13.11 -18.60
CA ALA A 262 8.02 -12.92 -17.35
C ALA A 262 8.37 -13.99 -16.30
N GLN A 263 8.51 -15.25 -16.71
CA GLN A 263 8.94 -16.34 -15.85
C GLN A 263 10.37 -16.14 -15.31
N GLN A 264 11.29 -15.72 -16.18
CA GLN A 264 12.67 -15.41 -15.81
C GLN A 264 12.69 -14.30 -14.73
N LEU A 265 12.01 -13.17 -14.98
CA LEU A 265 11.95 -12.04 -14.07
C LEU A 265 11.36 -12.44 -12.70
N LEU A 266 10.30 -13.25 -12.67
CA LEU A 266 9.73 -13.71 -11.39
C LEU A 266 10.66 -14.68 -10.63
N THR A 267 11.41 -15.50 -11.36
CA THR A 267 12.36 -16.46 -10.76
C THR A 267 13.56 -15.72 -10.19
N GLU A 268 14.06 -14.72 -10.91
CA GLU A 268 15.14 -13.84 -10.43
C GLU A 268 14.68 -12.99 -9.23
N ALA A 269 13.45 -12.46 -9.24
CA ALA A 269 12.91 -11.69 -8.12
C ALA A 269 12.71 -12.55 -6.87
N GLU A 270 12.33 -13.83 -7.02
CA GLU A 270 12.24 -14.78 -5.91
C GLU A 270 13.59 -15.05 -5.23
N GLN A 271 14.69 -14.92 -5.96
CA GLN A 271 16.04 -15.09 -5.41
C GLN A 271 16.53 -13.85 -4.65
N GLN A 272 15.85 -12.71 -4.79
CA GLN A 272 16.17 -11.46 -4.11
C GLN A 272 15.51 -11.38 -2.73
N HIS A 273 15.99 -10.44 -1.90
CA HIS A 273 15.37 -10.16 -0.61
C HIS A 273 14.15 -9.28 -0.81
N LEU A 274 12.97 -9.91 -0.85
CA LEU A 274 11.69 -9.21 -0.96
C LEU A 274 11.17 -8.77 0.42
N ASP A 275 10.51 -7.61 0.47
CA ASP A 275 9.71 -7.22 1.62
C ASP A 275 8.49 -8.14 1.78
N GLU A 276 7.84 -8.07 2.94
CA GLU A 276 6.69 -8.93 3.25
C GLU A 276 5.55 -8.75 2.24
N LEU A 277 5.27 -7.54 1.76
CA LEU A 277 4.17 -7.31 0.84
C LEU A 277 4.48 -7.88 -0.55
N LEU A 278 5.68 -7.63 -1.10
CA LEU A 278 6.06 -8.20 -2.39
C LEU A 278 6.05 -9.74 -2.37
N LYS A 279 6.46 -10.37 -1.26
CA LYS A 279 6.34 -11.84 -1.10
C LYS A 279 4.89 -12.31 -1.26
N MET A 280 3.93 -11.60 -0.67
CA MET A 280 2.50 -11.93 -0.78
C MET A 280 1.95 -11.72 -2.20
N ILE A 281 2.43 -10.69 -2.89
CA ILE A 281 2.06 -10.36 -4.27
C ILE A 281 2.72 -11.33 -5.27
N LEU A 282 3.92 -11.82 -5.00
CA LEU A 282 4.62 -12.78 -5.86
C LEU A 282 3.78 -14.04 -6.12
N TYR A 283 3.07 -14.55 -5.11
CA TYR A 283 2.12 -15.65 -5.27
C TYR A 283 1.01 -15.32 -6.29
N TYR A 284 0.51 -14.08 -6.31
CA TYR A 284 -0.48 -13.66 -7.30
C TYR A 284 0.11 -13.65 -8.73
N PHE A 285 1.32 -13.12 -8.91
CA PHE A 285 1.98 -13.09 -10.22
C PHE A 285 2.34 -14.49 -10.72
N LYS A 286 2.84 -15.36 -9.84
CA LYS A 286 3.05 -16.79 -10.15
C LYS A 286 1.75 -17.49 -10.55
N GLY A 287 0.65 -17.23 -9.84
CA GLY A 287 -0.67 -17.75 -10.22
C GLY A 287 -1.09 -17.32 -11.63
N LEU A 288 -0.83 -16.06 -12.00
CA LEU A 288 -1.13 -15.55 -13.34
C LEU A 288 -0.24 -16.19 -14.42
N LEU A 289 1.05 -16.40 -14.13
CA LEU A 289 1.96 -17.13 -15.02
C LEU A 289 1.46 -18.55 -15.27
N GLU A 290 1.18 -19.33 -14.22
CA GLU A 290 0.71 -20.70 -14.35
C GLU A 290 -0.64 -20.77 -15.08
N LEU A 291 -1.52 -19.80 -14.84
CA LEU A 291 -2.79 -19.69 -15.55
C LEU A 291 -2.60 -19.40 -17.05
N ASN A 292 -1.62 -18.57 -17.41
CA ASN A 292 -1.28 -18.31 -18.82
C ASN A 292 -0.62 -19.51 -19.51
N LEU A 293 0.09 -20.36 -18.75
CA LEU A 293 0.67 -21.62 -19.24
C LEU A 293 -0.35 -22.77 -19.30
N GLY A 294 -1.59 -22.55 -18.83
CA GLY A 294 -2.65 -23.57 -18.79
C GLY A 294 -2.56 -24.54 -17.60
N HIS A 295 -1.64 -24.31 -16.66
CA HIS A 295 -1.48 -25.11 -15.45
C HIS A 295 -2.48 -24.70 -14.36
N CYS A 296 -3.77 -24.86 -14.66
CA CYS A 296 -4.88 -24.32 -13.87
C CYS A 296 -4.89 -24.77 -12.40
N HIS A 297 -4.48 -26.01 -12.12
CA HIS A 297 -4.37 -26.52 -10.75
C HIS A 297 -3.30 -25.77 -9.94
N VAL A 298 -2.12 -25.57 -10.51
CA VAL A 298 -1.02 -24.85 -9.86
C VAL A 298 -1.40 -23.38 -9.70
N ALA A 299 -1.98 -22.76 -10.72
CA ALA A 299 -2.49 -21.39 -10.66
C ALA A 299 -3.46 -21.17 -9.49
N LYS A 300 -4.43 -22.08 -9.32
CA LYS A 300 -5.39 -22.06 -8.22
C LYS A 300 -4.69 -22.09 -6.84
N GLU A 301 -3.70 -22.95 -6.65
CA GLU A 301 -2.94 -23.02 -5.38
C GLU A 301 -2.17 -21.73 -5.08
N GLN A 302 -1.54 -21.14 -6.10
CA GLN A 302 -0.82 -19.88 -5.98
C GLN A 302 -1.76 -18.72 -5.62
N PHE A 303 -2.91 -18.61 -6.29
CA PHE A 303 -3.92 -17.59 -5.96
C PHE A 303 -4.47 -17.74 -4.54
N LEU A 304 -4.76 -18.97 -4.09
CA LEU A 304 -5.20 -19.23 -2.72
C LEU A 304 -4.13 -18.85 -1.69
N SER A 305 -2.86 -19.12 -1.98
CA SER A 305 -1.72 -18.75 -1.12
C SER A 305 -1.55 -17.23 -1.01
N SER A 306 -1.76 -16.50 -2.10
CA SER A 306 -1.75 -15.03 -2.07
C SER A 306 -2.95 -14.48 -1.28
N LEU A 307 -4.16 -15.00 -1.50
CA LEU A 307 -5.36 -14.56 -0.79
C LEU A 307 -5.29 -14.81 0.72
N SER A 308 -4.76 -15.95 1.15
CA SER A 308 -4.65 -16.27 2.58
C SER A 308 -3.75 -15.27 3.33
N GLN A 309 -2.74 -14.72 2.65
CA GLN A 309 -1.80 -13.76 3.21
C GLN A 309 -2.28 -12.30 3.09
N LEU A 310 -2.93 -11.92 1.98
CA LEU A 310 -3.39 -10.55 1.76
C LEU A 310 -4.68 -10.21 2.53
N LEU A 311 -5.61 -11.15 2.69
CA LEU A 311 -6.92 -10.89 3.29
C LEU A 311 -6.87 -10.27 4.70
N PRO A 312 -5.98 -10.70 5.62
CA PRO A 312 -5.87 -10.11 6.95
C PRO A 312 -5.55 -8.61 6.96
N ILE A 313 -4.82 -8.12 5.95
CA ILE A 313 -4.32 -6.74 5.89
C ILE A 313 -5.04 -5.85 4.86
N ALA A 314 -5.72 -6.46 3.88
CA ALA A 314 -6.33 -5.72 2.76
C ALA A 314 -7.48 -4.79 3.19
N ALA A 315 -8.20 -5.10 4.27
CA ALA A 315 -9.40 -4.36 4.67
C ALA A 315 -9.12 -2.89 5.05
N SER A 316 -7.91 -2.58 5.53
CA SER A 316 -7.49 -1.22 5.87
C SER A 316 -6.77 -0.49 4.73
N GLN A 317 -6.46 -1.18 3.63
CA GLN A 317 -5.62 -0.68 2.54
C GLN A 317 -6.34 -0.82 1.18
N PRO A 318 -6.91 0.26 0.61
CA PRO A 318 -7.75 0.20 -0.58
C PRO A 318 -7.08 -0.42 -1.80
N LEU A 319 -5.78 -0.16 -2.01
CA LEU A 319 -5.02 -0.76 -3.11
C LEU A 319 -4.82 -2.26 -2.91
N LEU A 320 -4.51 -2.73 -1.70
CA LEU A 320 -4.44 -4.17 -1.44
C LEU A 320 -5.80 -4.84 -1.61
N GLN A 321 -6.89 -4.17 -1.23
CA GLN A 321 -8.23 -4.67 -1.50
C GLN A 321 -8.54 -4.76 -3.00
N LEU A 322 -7.98 -3.88 -3.83
CA LEU A 322 -8.02 -4.00 -5.28
C LEU A 322 -7.26 -5.24 -5.76
N PHE A 323 -6.02 -5.46 -5.31
CA PHE A 323 -5.26 -6.68 -5.64
C PHE A 323 -5.99 -7.96 -5.24
N VAL A 324 -6.62 -8.00 -4.05
CA VAL A 324 -7.44 -9.13 -3.61
C VAL A 324 -8.59 -9.41 -4.58
N ASP A 325 -9.25 -8.38 -5.10
CA ASP A 325 -10.38 -8.55 -6.02
C ASP A 325 -9.91 -8.95 -7.43
N LEU A 326 -8.77 -8.45 -7.90
CA LEU A 326 -8.14 -8.92 -9.14
C LEU A 326 -7.70 -10.39 -9.02
N ASN A 327 -7.05 -10.76 -7.91
CA ASN A 327 -6.65 -12.14 -7.63
C ASN A 327 -7.88 -13.07 -7.64
N ARG A 328 -8.96 -12.70 -6.94
CA ARG A 328 -10.23 -13.46 -6.97
C ARG A 328 -10.82 -13.60 -8.38
N ALA A 329 -10.67 -12.59 -9.24
CA ALA A 329 -11.14 -12.67 -10.62
C ALA A 329 -10.35 -13.73 -11.40
N TYR A 330 -9.02 -13.74 -11.29
CA TYR A 330 -8.19 -14.77 -11.93
C TYR A 330 -8.37 -16.16 -11.31
N LEU A 331 -8.58 -16.25 -10.00
CA LEU A 331 -8.95 -17.51 -9.35
C LEU A 331 -10.31 -18.03 -9.87
N ALA A 332 -11.28 -17.15 -10.13
CA ALA A 332 -12.54 -17.55 -10.74
C ALA A 332 -12.34 -18.13 -12.15
N ILE A 333 -11.41 -17.56 -12.94
CA ILE A 333 -11.01 -18.10 -14.25
C ILE A 333 -10.38 -19.48 -14.08
N ALA A 334 -9.42 -19.65 -13.17
CA ALA A 334 -8.79 -20.95 -12.89
C ALA A 334 -9.83 -22.02 -12.51
N HIS A 335 -10.81 -21.67 -11.65
CA HIS A 335 -11.92 -22.57 -11.31
C HIS A 335 -12.79 -22.91 -12.53
N ALA A 336 -13.06 -21.95 -13.41
CA ALA A 336 -13.85 -22.18 -14.61
C ALA A 336 -13.13 -23.12 -15.59
N GLU A 337 -11.83 -22.90 -15.84
CA GLU A 337 -11.00 -23.76 -16.70
C GLU A 337 -10.85 -25.18 -16.14
N LEU A 338 -10.95 -25.36 -14.81
CA LEU A 338 -11.00 -26.68 -14.16
C LEU A 338 -12.39 -27.35 -14.17
N GLY A 339 -13.43 -26.69 -14.71
CA GLY A 339 -14.81 -27.18 -14.71
C GLY A 339 -15.55 -26.99 -13.38
N GLU A 340 -14.96 -26.30 -12.40
CA GLU A 340 -15.52 -26.02 -11.07
C GLU A 340 -16.49 -24.81 -11.12
N ARG A 341 -17.52 -24.90 -11.97
CA ARG A 341 -18.39 -23.78 -12.38
C ARG A 341 -19.08 -23.04 -11.22
N GLU A 342 -19.56 -23.76 -10.20
CA GLU A 342 -20.23 -23.13 -9.05
C GLU A 342 -19.28 -22.21 -8.26
N GLN A 343 -18.06 -22.69 -8.00
CA GLN A 343 -17.06 -21.94 -7.26
C GLN A 343 -16.55 -20.75 -8.07
N ALA A 344 -16.35 -20.94 -9.37
CA ALA A 344 -16.02 -19.87 -10.32
C ALA A 344 -17.06 -18.74 -10.26
N GLN A 345 -18.35 -19.08 -10.39
CA GLN A 345 -19.44 -18.10 -10.39
C GLN A 345 -19.58 -17.37 -9.05
N LYS A 346 -19.41 -18.09 -7.93
CA LYS A 346 -19.45 -17.50 -6.60
C LYS A 346 -18.37 -16.45 -6.39
N LEU A 347 -17.15 -16.71 -6.85
CA LEU A 347 -16.04 -15.77 -6.77
C LEU A 347 -16.26 -14.58 -7.72
N TYR A 348 -16.59 -14.84 -8.97
CA TYR A 348 -16.77 -13.80 -9.98
C TYR A 348 -17.86 -12.79 -9.59
N LYS A 349 -19.02 -13.25 -9.09
CA LYS A 349 -20.10 -12.37 -8.62
C LYS A 349 -19.67 -11.38 -7.55
N ARG A 350 -18.66 -11.70 -6.73
CA ARG A 350 -18.15 -10.81 -5.68
C ARG A 350 -17.32 -9.67 -6.25
N VAL A 351 -16.61 -9.90 -7.36
CA VAL A 351 -15.63 -8.97 -7.91
C VAL A 351 -16.13 -8.23 -9.15
N GLU A 352 -17.14 -8.77 -9.83
CA GLU A 352 -17.76 -8.19 -11.02
C GLU A 352 -18.07 -6.68 -10.90
N PRO A 353 -18.63 -6.16 -9.78
CA PRO A 353 -18.89 -4.73 -9.67
C PRO A 353 -17.62 -3.87 -9.78
N ARG A 354 -16.49 -4.36 -9.23
CA ARG A 354 -15.21 -3.64 -9.30
C ARG A 354 -14.57 -3.76 -10.68
N LEU A 355 -14.61 -4.94 -11.30
CA LEU A 355 -14.12 -5.13 -12.68
C LEU A 355 -14.85 -4.22 -13.67
N LYS A 356 -16.18 -4.10 -13.53
CA LYS A 356 -16.99 -3.17 -14.33
C LYS A 356 -16.62 -1.71 -14.10
N ALA A 357 -16.40 -1.32 -12.84
CA ALA A 357 -16.00 0.06 -12.52
C ALA A 357 -14.66 0.41 -13.16
N LEU A 358 -13.70 -0.52 -13.13
CA LEU A 358 -12.36 -0.34 -13.69
C LEU A 358 -12.29 -0.54 -15.21
N GLY A 359 -13.38 -0.99 -15.85
CA GLY A 359 -13.36 -1.31 -17.28
C GLY A 359 -12.43 -2.47 -17.63
N SER A 360 -12.23 -3.44 -16.73
CA SER A 360 -11.30 -4.58 -16.90
C SER A 360 -11.83 -5.64 -17.87
N THR A 361 -12.10 -5.24 -19.12
CA THR A 361 -12.75 -6.07 -20.14
C THR A 361 -12.00 -7.36 -20.43
N SER A 362 -10.66 -7.32 -20.53
CA SER A 362 -9.84 -8.51 -20.78
C SER A 362 -10.06 -9.64 -19.76
N ILE A 363 -10.17 -9.31 -18.47
CA ILE A 363 -10.43 -10.28 -17.40
C ILE A 363 -11.87 -10.80 -17.49
N MET A 364 -12.83 -9.91 -17.73
CA MET A 364 -14.24 -10.27 -17.85
C MET A 364 -14.50 -11.18 -19.05
N ASP A 365 -13.87 -10.90 -20.19
CA ASP A 365 -13.98 -11.67 -21.43
C ASP A 365 -13.31 -13.04 -21.27
N ARG A 366 -12.13 -13.10 -20.63
CA ARG A 366 -11.47 -14.38 -20.34
C ARG A 366 -12.32 -15.27 -19.43
N TYR A 367 -12.93 -14.69 -18.40
CA TYR A 367 -13.87 -15.44 -17.55
C TYR A 367 -15.10 -15.93 -18.34
N ALA A 368 -15.67 -15.07 -19.19
CA ALA A 368 -16.80 -15.45 -20.03
C ALA A 368 -16.47 -16.60 -20.99
N ALA A 369 -15.26 -16.61 -21.56
CA ALA A 369 -14.77 -17.69 -22.41
C ALA A 369 -14.56 -19.00 -21.63
N ALA A 370 -14.03 -18.93 -20.41
CA ALA A 370 -13.76 -20.11 -19.59
C ALA A 370 -15.02 -20.78 -19.01
N ILE A 371 -16.12 -20.03 -18.85
CA ILE A 371 -17.37 -20.54 -18.25
C ILE A 371 -18.40 -21.02 -19.28
N ALA A 372 -18.23 -20.67 -20.55
CA ALA A 372 -19.03 -21.19 -21.67
C ALA A 372 -18.94 -22.73 -21.71
#